data_AF-A0A1M6E8T5-F1
#
_entry.id   AF-A0A1M6E8T5-F1
#
_cell.length_a   1.000
_cell.length_b   1.000
_cell.length_c   1.000
_cell.angle_alpha   90.00
_cell.angle_beta   90.00
_cell.angle_gamma   90.00
#
_symmetry.space_group_name_H-M   'P 1'
#
loop_
_entity.id
_entity.type
_entity.pdbx_description
1 polymer ?
#
loop_
_entity_poly.entity_id
_entity_poly.type
_entity_poly.pdbx_seq_one_letter_code
_entity_poly.pdbx_strand_id
1 'polypeptide(L)'
;MSDIQTTAEAEENAALPALREVHADPARPATCEADLPPAMRGKAPKSPARWAYERLILYIRKFEERLDSEHEVAMGFVGGDAGVLRIEGMGYFDPDVVTFYGTDPAGGRTQLIQHVTQLSVMLRALPKPQSAEAPRRIGFRLSREIEPGEEDGTADEAGGGAGGGAAPQDGGAAGS
;
A
#
# COMPACT_ATOMS: atom_id res chain seq x y z
N MET A 1 22.91 -23.67 18.17
CA MET A 1 22.31 -24.44 17.05
C MET A 1 21.59 -23.42 16.20
N SER A 2 22.07 -23.16 14.98
CA SER A 2 21.42 -22.23 14.07
C SER A 2 20.30 -22.99 13.36
N ASP A 3 19.06 -22.52 13.50
CA ASP A 3 17.93 -23.01 12.72
C ASP A 3 18.17 -22.64 11.25
N ILE A 4 18.47 -23.62 10.42
CA ILE A 4 18.54 -23.45 8.98
C ILE A 4 17.08 -23.45 8.49
N GLN A 5 16.51 -22.26 8.34
CA GLN A 5 15.21 -22.15 7.66
C GLN A 5 15.38 -22.58 6.21
N THR A 6 14.55 -23.50 5.77
CA THR A 6 14.52 -23.94 4.38
C THR A 6 13.97 -22.82 3.50
N THR A 7 14.36 -22.75 2.23
CA THR A 7 13.85 -21.75 1.28
C THR A 7 12.33 -21.75 1.19
N ALA A 8 11.69 -22.91 1.36
CA ALA A 8 10.24 -23.03 1.41
C ALA A 8 9.62 -22.34 2.65
N GLU A 9 10.23 -22.48 3.83
CA GLU A 9 9.78 -21.80 5.06
C GLU A 9 10.01 -20.28 5.00
N ALA A 10 11.07 -19.84 4.33
CA ALA A 10 11.32 -18.42 4.07
C ALA A 10 10.31 -17.83 3.07
N GLU A 11 9.93 -18.58 2.03
CA GLU A 11 8.88 -18.19 1.07
C GLU A 11 7.49 -18.19 1.70
N GLU A 12 7.17 -19.17 2.56
CA GLU A 12 5.90 -19.26 3.29
C GLU A 12 5.74 -18.13 4.32
N ASN A 13 6.81 -17.80 5.08
CA ASN A 13 6.80 -16.70 6.04
C ASN A 13 6.82 -15.31 5.36
N ALA A 14 7.30 -15.23 4.11
CA ALA A 14 7.19 -14.05 3.25
C ALA A 14 5.83 -13.93 2.54
N ALA A 15 4.94 -14.92 2.66
CA ALA A 15 3.64 -14.97 1.99
C ALA A 15 2.47 -14.53 2.89
N LEU A 16 2.72 -13.90 4.03
CA LEU A 16 1.66 -13.36 4.88
C LEU A 16 1.12 -12.05 4.27
N PRO A 17 -0.20 -11.94 4.08
CA PRO A 17 -0.76 -10.90 3.25
C PRO A 17 -0.66 -9.51 3.90
N ALA A 18 -0.30 -8.50 3.10
CA ALA A 18 -0.52 -7.12 3.47
C ALA A 18 -1.93 -6.68 3.04
N LEU A 19 -2.59 -5.94 3.92
CA LEU A 19 -3.86 -5.27 3.67
C LEU A 19 -3.68 -3.78 3.90
N ARG A 20 -4.20 -2.97 2.98
CA ARG A 20 -4.21 -1.51 3.12
C ARG A 20 -5.49 -0.94 2.54
N GLU A 21 -6.08 0.02 3.25
CA GLU A 21 -7.29 0.73 2.82
C GLU A 21 -7.16 2.22 3.05
N VAL A 22 -7.63 3.02 2.09
CA VAL A 22 -7.58 4.49 2.17
C VAL A 22 -8.92 5.05 1.72
N HIS A 23 -9.45 6.00 2.48
CA HIS A 23 -10.76 6.62 2.25
C HIS A 23 -10.64 8.14 2.08
N ALA A 24 -11.61 8.74 1.39
CA ALA A 24 -11.76 10.19 1.22
C ALA A 24 -12.02 10.88 2.57
N ASP A 25 -12.82 10.26 3.43
CA ASP A 25 -13.10 10.74 4.77
C ASP A 25 -12.04 10.21 5.75
N PRO A 26 -11.19 11.08 6.33
CA PRO A 26 -10.16 10.64 7.28
C PRO A 26 -10.73 10.14 8.61
N ALA A 27 -12.00 10.46 8.92
CA ALA A 27 -12.67 9.95 10.12
C ALA A 27 -13.24 8.54 9.90
N ARG A 28 -13.24 8.03 8.65
CA ARG A 28 -13.71 6.69 8.35
C ARG A 28 -12.63 5.66 8.74
N PRO A 29 -12.93 4.73 9.67
CA PRO A 29 -11.96 3.71 10.04
C PRO A 29 -11.67 2.80 8.84
N ALA A 30 -10.41 2.39 8.68
CA ALA A 30 -10.02 1.34 7.76
C ALA A 30 -10.70 0.04 8.22
N THR A 31 -11.73 -0.37 7.49
CA THR A 31 -12.69 -1.38 7.92
C THR A 31 -12.06 -2.75 8.12
N CYS A 32 -11.15 -3.15 7.24
CA CYS A 32 -10.56 -4.48 7.29
C CYS A 32 -9.20 -4.50 8.00
N GLU A 33 -8.45 -3.38 7.97
CA GLU A 33 -7.09 -3.32 8.55
C GLU A 33 -7.11 -3.37 10.08
N ALA A 34 -8.07 -2.69 10.71
CA ALA A 34 -8.22 -2.67 12.16
C ALA A 34 -8.58 -4.05 12.75
N ASP A 35 -9.40 -4.81 12.03
CA ASP A 35 -9.95 -6.09 12.47
C ASP A 35 -9.20 -7.31 11.92
N LEU A 36 -8.05 -7.10 11.26
CA LEU A 36 -7.29 -8.15 10.60
C LEU A 36 -6.77 -9.18 11.63
N PRO A 37 -7.13 -10.48 11.52
CA PRO A 37 -6.63 -11.51 12.43
C PRO A 37 -5.09 -11.58 12.41
N PRO A 38 -4.42 -11.87 13.55
CA PRO A 38 -2.95 -11.93 13.61
C PRO A 38 -2.31 -12.86 12.57
N ALA A 39 -2.98 -13.97 12.25
CA ALA A 39 -2.53 -14.95 11.25
C ALA A 39 -2.50 -14.39 9.80
N MET A 40 -3.10 -13.23 9.56
CA MET A 40 -3.18 -12.59 8.25
C MET A 40 -2.34 -11.31 8.18
N ARG A 41 -1.50 -11.03 9.20
CA ARG A 41 -0.64 -9.83 9.24
C ARG A 41 0.77 -10.20 8.78
N GLY A 42 1.31 -9.48 7.80
CA GLY A 42 2.68 -9.69 7.36
C GLY A 42 3.23 -8.59 6.46
N LYS A 43 4.52 -8.71 6.11
CA LYS A 43 5.17 -7.93 5.06
C LYS A 43 5.69 -8.90 3.99
N ALA A 44 4.98 -8.95 2.88
CA ALA A 44 5.38 -9.68 1.68
C ALA A 44 6.10 -8.75 0.68
N PRO A 45 6.86 -9.31 -0.30
CA PRO A 45 7.20 -8.56 -1.50
C PRO A 45 5.92 -8.05 -2.19
N LYS A 46 6.03 -6.99 -3.03
CA LYS A 46 4.85 -6.38 -3.67
C LYS A 46 4.04 -7.42 -4.45
N SER A 47 2.82 -7.68 -3.98
CA SER A 47 1.89 -8.60 -4.63
C SER A 47 1.31 -8.00 -5.93
N PRO A 48 0.70 -8.84 -6.80
CA PRO A 48 -0.12 -8.38 -7.91
C PRO A 48 -1.20 -7.35 -7.49
N ALA A 49 -1.87 -7.56 -6.36
CA ALA A 49 -2.88 -6.65 -5.80
C ALA A 49 -2.30 -5.28 -5.46
N ARG A 50 -1.21 -5.24 -4.70
CA ARG A 50 -0.52 -4.00 -4.34
C ARG A 50 -0.07 -3.25 -5.59
N TRP A 51 0.52 -3.96 -6.53
CA TRP A 51 0.94 -3.42 -7.81
C TRP A 51 -0.22 -2.82 -8.62
N ALA A 52 -1.37 -3.50 -8.68
CA ALA A 52 -2.56 -2.99 -9.35
C ALA A 52 -3.10 -1.73 -8.64
N TYR A 53 -3.18 -1.77 -7.31
CA TYR A 53 -3.61 -0.66 -6.47
C TYR A 53 -2.78 0.60 -6.69
N GLU A 54 -1.45 0.51 -6.57
CA GLU A 54 -0.55 1.66 -6.75
C GLU A 54 -0.67 2.26 -8.16
N ARG A 55 -0.78 1.43 -9.22
CA ARG A 55 -0.96 1.93 -10.59
C ARG A 55 -2.32 2.58 -10.81
N LEU A 56 -3.39 2.05 -10.23
CA LEU A 56 -4.73 2.64 -10.30
C LEU A 56 -4.77 4.02 -9.65
N ILE A 57 -4.09 4.20 -8.51
CA ILE A 57 -3.94 5.51 -7.86
C ILE A 57 -3.32 6.53 -8.82
N LEU A 58 -2.26 6.14 -9.53
CA LEU A 58 -1.62 7.01 -10.52
C LEU A 58 -2.57 7.38 -11.66
N TYR A 59 -3.34 6.42 -12.19
CA TYR A 59 -4.34 6.71 -13.22
C TYR A 59 -5.43 7.66 -12.73
N ILE A 60 -5.96 7.44 -11.52
CA ILE A 60 -7.00 8.29 -10.92
C ILE A 60 -6.46 9.71 -10.71
N ARG A 61 -5.26 9.85 -10.13
CA ARG A 61 -4.61 11.17 -9.98
C ARG A 61 -4.47 11.88 -11.32
N LYS A 62 -3.94 11.20 -12.34
CA LYS A 62 -3.78 11.77 -13.68
C LYS A 62 -5.09 12.13 -14.37
N PHE A 63 -6.15 11.38 -14.11
CA PHE A 63 -7.48 11.70 -14.59
C PHE A 63 -8.03 12.96 -13.90
N GLU A 64 -7.91 13.03 -12.56
CA GLU A 64 -8.37 14.16 -11.75
C GLU A 64 -7.62 15.46 -12.02
N GLU A 65 -6.32 15.40 -12.36
CA GLU A 65 -5.50 16.57 -12.76
C GLU A 65 -6.11 17.36 -13.93
N ARG A 66 -6.93 16.70 -14.76
CA ARG A 66 -7.56 17.30 -15.96
C ARG A 66 -9.03 17.68 -15.75
N LEU A 67 -9.54 17.53 -14.53
CA LEU A 67 -10.96 17.65 -14.24
C LEU A 67 -11.30 19.03 -13.65
N ASP A 68 -12.35 19.67 -14.18
CA ASP A 68 -12.85 20.98 -13.72
C ASP A 68 -13.51 20.92 -12.33
N SER A 69 -13.84 22.08 -11.75
CA SER A 69 -14.43 22.18 -10.40
C SER A 69 -15.83 21.57 -10.26
N GLU A 70 -16.50 21.26 -11.37
CA GLU A 70 -17.89 20.82 -11.39
C GLU A 70 -18.04 19.31 -11.44
N HIS A 71 -16.96 18.58 -11.75
CA HIS A 71 -16.97 17.14 -11.88
C HIS A 71 -16.09 16.46 -10.83
N GLU A 72 -16.43 15.22 -10.48
CA GLU A 72 -15.58 14.31 -9.69
C GLU A 72 -15.38 13.00 -10.45
N VAL A 73 -14.37 12.23 -10.03
CA VAL A 73 -14.11 10.91 -10.61
C VAL A 73 -15.14 9.90 -10.12
N ALA A 74 -15.62 9.09 -11.04
CA ALA A 74 -16.38 7.88 -10.78
C ALA A 74 -15.77 6.73 -11.58
N MET A 75 -15.96 5.52 -11.09
CA MET A 75 -15.49 4.31 -11.73
C MET A 75 -16.66 3.49 -12.26
N GLY A 76 -16.65 3.24 -13.56
CA GLY A 76 -17.48 2.21 -14.18
C GLY A 76 -16.71 0.90 -14.21
N PHE A 77 -17.40 -0.19 -13.90
CA PHE A 77 -16.86 -1.54 -14.05
C PHE A 77 -17.41 -2.14 -15.33
N VAL A 78 -16.53 -2.55 -16.24
CA VAL A 78 -16.94 -3.08 -17.53
C VAL A 78 -17.33 -4.54 -17.36
N GLY A 79 -18.56 -4.89 -17.75
CA GLY A 79 -19.03 -6.28 -17.77
C GLY A 79 -19.73 -6.77 -16.50
N GLY A 80 -20.06 -5.89 -15.54
CA GLY A 80 -20.87 -6.21 -14.37
C GLY A 80 -22.07 -5.28 -14.20
N ASP A 81 -23.12 -5.76 -13.52
CA ASP A 81 -24.36 -5.00 -13.24
C ASP A 81 -24.19 -3.91 -12.16
N ALA A 82 -23.02 -3.85 -11.53
CA ALA A 82 -22.72 -2.89 -10.45
C ALA A 82 -22.76 -1.41 -10.91
N GLY A 83 -22.74 -1.15 -12.22
CA GLY A 83 -22.91 0.19 -12.76
C GLY A 83 -21.71 1.12 -12.49
N VAL A 84 -22.02 2.38 -12.16
CA VAL A 84 -21.02 3.42 -11.88
C VAL A 84 -20.96 3.70 -10.39
N LEU A 85 -19.77 3.62 -9.81
CA LEU A 85 -19.48 3.90 -8.41
C LEU A 85 -18.74 5.24 -8.29
N ARG A 86 -19.24 6.14 -7.45
CA ARG A 86 -18.50 7.36 -7.10
C ARG A 86 -17.43 6.99 -6.08
N ILE A 87 -16.15 7.11 -6.44
CA ILE A 87 -15.06 6.58 -5.59
C ILE A 87 -14.84 7.48 -4.38
N GLU A 88 -14.87 6.85 -3.22
CA GLU A 88 -14.58 7.42 -1.92
C GLU A 88 -13.47 6.66 -1.18
N GLY A 89 -12.93 5.60 -1.76
CA GLY A 89 -11.80 4.90 -1.19
C GLY A 89 -11.33 3.74 -2.04
N MET A 90 -10.12 3.28 -1.77
CA MET A 90 -9.55 2.09 -2.38
C MET A 90 -8.71 1.34 -1.38
N GLY A 91 -8.66 0.02 -1.54
CA GLY A 91 -7.75 -0.83 -0.80
C GLY A 91 -7.26 -2.02 -1.62
N TYR A 92 -6.31 -2.75 -1.07
CA TYR A 92 -5.88 -4.04 -1.60
C TYR A 92 -5.70 -5.03 -0.45
N PHE A 93 -5.89 -6.30 -0.77
CA PHE A 93 -5.60 -7.42 0.10
C PHE A 93 -4.73 -8.40 -0.70
N ASP A 94 -3.52 -8.63 -0.22
CA ASP A 94 -2.59 -9.54 -0.87
C ASP A 94 -3.12 -10.99 -0.94
N PRO A 95 -2.82 -11.75 -2.01
CA PRO A 95 -1.97 -11.34 -3.13
C PRO A 95 -2.72 -10.70 -4.30
N ASP A 96 -4.06 -10.78 -4.33
CA ASP A 96 -4.80 -10.68 -5.60
C ASP A 96 -6.13 -9.89 -5.53
N VAL A 97 -6.51 -9.30 -4.40
CA VAL A 97 -7.76 -8.55 -4.26
C VAL A 97 -7.52 -7.05 -4.26
N VAL A 98 -8.32 -6.32 -5.06
CA VAL A 98 -8.46 -4.86 -5.00
C VAL A 98 -9.90 -4.52 -4.64
N THR A 99 -10.07 -3.57 -3.73
CA THR A 99 -11.37 -3.13 -3.24
C THR A 99 -11.60 -1.66 -3.55
N PHE A 100 -12.79 -1.33 -4.04
CA PHE A 100 -13.26 0.02 -4.30
C PHE A 100 -14.40 0.36 -3.36
N TYR A 101 -14.28 1.50 -2.68
CA TYR A 101 -15.29 2.02 -1.77
C TYR A 101 -15.94 3.24 -2.38
N GLY A 102 -17.24 3.38 -2.23
CA GLY A 102 -17.94 4.53 -2.77
C GLY A 102 -19.44 4.57 -2.50
N THR A 103 -20.12 5.39 -3.29
CA THR A 103 -21.58 5.47 -3.32
C THR A 103 -22.11 5.14 -4.71
N ASP A 104 -23.18 4.36 -4.77
CA ASP A 104 -23.91 4.10 -6.00
C ASP A 104 -24.74 5.34 -6.45
N PRO A 105 -25.38 5.30 -7.64
CA PRO A 105 -26.21 6.41 -8.11
C PRO A 105 -27.45 6.71 -7.25
N ALA A 106 -27.91 5.75 -6.43
CA ALA A 106 -29.00 5.94 -5.48
C ALA A 106 -28.51 6.53 -4.13
N GLY A 107 -27.20 6.76 -3.98
CA GLY A 107 -26.58 7.24 -2.74
C GLY A 107 -26.32 6.14 -1.71
N GLY A 108 -26.54 4.87 -2.08
CA GLY A 108 -26.23 3.71 -1.25
C GLY A 108 -24.73 3.54 -1.09
N ARG A 109 -24.29 3.19 0.13
CA ARG A 109 -22.90 2.82 0.38
C ARG A 109 -22.61 1.51 -0.34
N THR A 110 -21.59 1.51 -1.19
CA THR A 110 -21.24 0.38 -2.02
C THR A 110 -19.75 0.08 -1.93
N GLN A 111 -19.44 -1.21 -1.91
CA GLN A 111 -18.09 -1.74 -1.96
C GLN A 111 -18.03 -2.74 -3.09
N LEU A 112 -17.06 -2.60 -3.99
CA LEU A 112 -16.77 -3.61 -4.99
C LEU A 112 -15.42 -4.25 -4.71
N ILE A 113 -15.42 -5.58 -4.65
CA ILE A 113 -14.24 -6.40 -4.41
C ILE A 113 -13.95 -7.15 -5.71
N GLN A 114 -12.75 -6.96 -6.27
CA GLN A 114 -12.35 -7.56 -7.54
C GLN A 114 -11.02 -8.31 -7.38
N HIS A 115 -10.94 -9.49 -7.99
CA HIS A 115 -9.66 -10.14 -8.23
C HIS A 115 -8.89 -9.42 -9.35
N VAL A 116 -7.58 -9.27 -9.21
CA VAL A 116 -6.74 -8.49 -10.15
C VAL A 116 -6.77 -9.00 -11.58
N THR A 117 -6.93 -10.31 -11.80
CA THR A 117 -7.01 -10.88 -13.16
C THR A 117 -8.33 -10.54 -13.88
N GLN A 118 -9.35 -10.10 -13.15
CA GLN A 118 -10.66 -9.72 -13.65
C GLN A 118 -10.86 -8.19 -13.67
N LEU A 119 -9.81 -7.44 -13.35
CA LEU A 119 -9.89 -6.00 -13.21
C LEU A 119 -10.14 -5.34 -14.59
N SER A 120 -11.31 -4.72 -14.74
CA SER A 120 -11.65 -3.88 -15.89
C SER A 120 -12.26 -2.56 -15.41
N VAL A 121 -11.48 -1.49 -15.51
CA VAL A 121 -11.76 -0.20 -14.89
C VAL A 121 -11.95 0.87 -15.95
N MET A 122 -13.06 1.61 -15.87
CA MET A 122 -13.31 2.82 -16.65
C MET A 122 -13.42 4.02 -15.71
N LEU A 123 -12.61 5.06 -15.92
CA LEU A 123 -12.75 6.33 -15.20
C LEU A 123 -13.71 7.25 -15.95
N ARG A 124 -14.68 7.82 -15.23
CA ARG A 124 -15.69 8.74 -15.76
C ARG A 124 -15.72 10.01 -14.92
N ALA A 125 -15.96 11.13 -15.58
CA ALA A 125 -16.29 12.39 -14.93
C ALA A 125 -17.80 12.44 -14.66
N LEU A 126 -18.20 12.64 -13.41
CA LEU A 126 -19.60 12.86 -13.04
C LEU A 126 -19.77 14.21 -12.35
N PRO A 127 -20.86 14.95 -12.59
CA PRO A 127 -21.15 16.18 -11.85
C PRO A 127 -21.06 15.96 -10.35
N LYS A 128 -20.44 16.89 -9.61
CA LYS A 128 -20.38 16.85 -8.14
C LYS A 128 -21.79 16.83 -7.56
N PRO A 129 -22.03 16.14 -6.43
CA PRO A 129 -23.32 16.21 -5.76
C PRO A 129 -23.66 17.66 -5.43
N GLN A 130 -24.93 18.05 -5.57
CA GLN A 130 -25.35 19.44 -5.33
C GLN A 130 -25.09 19.89 -3.88
N SER A 131 -25.05 18.96 -2.93
CA SER A 131 -24.70 19.19 -1.53
C SER A 131 -23.19 19.36 -1.27
N ALA A 132 -22.33 19.12 -2.26
CA ALA A 132 -20.88 19.23 -2.10
C ALA A 132 -20.38 20.66 -2.41
N GLU A 133 -19.77 21.30 -1.42
CA GLU A 133 -19.17 22.64 -1.57
C GLU A 133 -18.03 22.61 -2.62
N ALA A 134 -17.14 21.62 -2.53
CA ALA A 134 -16.02 21.41 -3.45
C ALA A 134 -15.99 19.97 -3.99
N PRO A 135 -15.48 19.73 -5.20
CA PRO A 135 -15.39 18.39 -5.76
C PRO A 135 -14.39 17.55 -4.97
N ARG A 136 -14.77 16.31 -4.66
CA ARG A 136 -13.87 15.32 -4.06
C ARG A 136 -12.81 14.89 -5.07
N ARG A 137 -11.55 14.93 -4.63
CA ARG A 137 -10.35 14.65 -5.40
C ARG A 137 -9.52 13.60 -4.67
N ILE A 138 -9.90 12.34 -4.83
CA ILE A 138 -9.34 11.25 -4.03
C ILE A 138 -7.97 10.79 -4.54
N GLY A 139 -7.69 10.96 -5.84
CA GLY A 139 -6.41 10.58 -6.45
C GLY A 139 -5.20 11.26 -5.79
N PHE A 140 -5.33 12.52 -5.40
CA PHE A 140 -4.28 13.25 -4.69
C PHE A 140 -4.08 12.79 -3.24
N ARG A 141 -5.13 12.28 -2.59
CA ARG A 141 -5.02 11.70 -1.24
C ARG A 141 -4.36 10.34 -1.33
N LEU A 142 -4.87 9.49 -2.21
CA LEU A 142 -4.31 8.17 -2.48
C LEU A 142 -2.83 8.24 -2.89
N SER A 143 -2.42 9.26 -3.66
CA SER A 143 -1.03 9.35 -4.10
C SER A 143 -0.02 9.61 -2.98
N ARG A 144 -0.45 10.26 -1.87
CA ARG A 144 0.44 10.49 -0.72
C ARG A 144 0.85 9.19 -0.04
N GLU A 145 0.09 8.12 -0.25
CA GLU A 145 0.31 6.81 0.36
C GLU A 145 1.33 5.96 -0.41
N ILE A 146 1.63 6.34 -1.66
CA ILE A 146 2.58 5.63 -2.54
C ILE A 146 3.84 6.44 -2.83
N GLU A 147 3.86 7.71 -2.42
CA GLU A 147 5.07 8.52 -2.44
C GLU A 147 6.06 7.93 -1.41
N PRO A 148 7.32 7.66 -1.80
CA PRO A 148 8.28 7.09 -0.88
C PRO A 148 8.54 8.11 0.23
N GLY A 149 8.03 7.84 1.43
CA GLY A 149 8.73 8.28 2.62
C GLY A 149 10.12 7.64 2.57
N GLU A 150 11.17 8.45 2.76
CA GLU A 150 12.55 8.00 2.87
C GLU A 150 12.58 6.71 3.71
N GLU A 151 12.75 5.57 3.05
CA GLU A 151 12.96 4.31 3.75
C GLU A 151 14.25 4.51 4.53
N ASP A 152 14.13 4.55 5.87
CA ASP A 152 15.22 4.68 6.82
C ASP A 152 16.41 3.84 6.35
N GLY A 153 17.36 4.52 5.72
CA GLY A 153 18.70 4.03 5.47
C GLY A 153 19.40 3.92 6.80
N THR A 154 19.04 2.91 7.60
CA THR A 154 19.97 2.37 8.57
C THR A 154 20.99 1.55 7.77
N ALA A 155 21.86 2.28 7.09
CA ALA A 155 23.21 1.79 6.85
C ALA A 155 23.78 1.51 8.23
N ASP A 156 23.86 0.24 8.57
CA ASP A 156 24.62 -0.24 9.71
C ASP A 156 26.08 0.17 9.47
N GLU A 157 26.44 1.33 10.04
CA GLU A 157 27.82 1.76 10.18
C GLU A 157 28.54 0.77 11.09
N ALA A 158 29.07 -0.30 10.50
CA ALA A 158 30.13 -1.10 11.12
C ALA A 158 31.46 -0.32 11.05
N GLY A 159 31.50 0.86 11.69
CA GLY A 159 32.71 1.57 12.07
C GLY A 159 33.27 0.98 13.38
N GLY A 160 33.67 -0.29 13.36
CA GLY A 160 34.39 -0.94 14.45
C GLY A 160 35.89 -0.79 14.26
N GLY A 161 36.48 0.26 14.83
CA GLY A 161 37.90 0.58 14.72
C GLY A 161 38.83 -0.56 15.17
N ALA A 162 39.73 -0.97 14.29
CA ALA A 162 40.91 -1.76 14.64
C ALA A 162 42.13 -0.83 14.72
N GLY A 163 42.36 -0.29 15.92
CA GLY A 163 43.56 0.46 16.27
C GLY A 163 44.23 -0.13 17.50
N GLY A 164 45.37 -0.81 17.28
CA GLY A 164 46.48 -0.89 18.23
C GLY A 164 46.40 -1.93 19.35
N GLY A 165 47.35 -2.86 19.34
CA GLY A 165 47.57 -3.77 20.47
C GLY A 165 48.77 -4.69 20.27
N ALA A 166 49.95 -4.11 20.10
CA ALA A 166 51.22 -4.85 20.17
C ALA A 166 51.34 -5.52 21.55
N ALA A 167 51.42 -6.85 21.57
CA ALA A 167 51.75 -7.60 22.77
C ALA A 167 53.28 -7.67 22.93
N PRO A 168 53.82 -7.46 24.16
CA PRO A 168 55.25 -7.37 24.40
C PRO A 168 55.83 -8.66 25.02
N GLN A 169 57.17 -8.64 25.14
CA GLN A 169 58.04 -9.39 26.07
C GLN A 169 58.64 -10.71 25.55
N ASP A 170 59.97 -10.72 25.44
CA ASP A 170 60.70 -11.50 26.43
C ASP A 170 61.96 -10.75 26.89
N GLY A 171 62.08 -10.65 28.22
CA GLY A 171 63.08 -9.87 28.94
C GLY A 171 64.34 -10.69 29.18
N GLY A 172 65.49 -10.01 29.19
CA GLY A 172 66.78 -10.62 29.48
C GLY A 172 66.98 -11.00 30.94
N ALA A 173 68.03 -11.79 31.19
CA ALA A 173 69.20 -11.41 32.00
C ALA A 173 69.90 -12.66 32.55
N ALA A 174 71.23 -12.69 32.42
CA ALA A 174 72.11 -13.10 33.52
C ALA A 174 73.53 -12.66 33.16
N GLY A 175 74.07 -11.75 33.97
CA GLY A 175 75.49 -11.45 33.95
C GLY A 175 76.30 -12.48 34.74
N SER A 176 77.59 -12.55 34.41
CA SER A 176 78.72 -12.45 35.34
C SER A 176 79.96 -12.11 34.52
#